data_AF-A0A662Q9L5-F1
#
_entry.id   AF-A0A662Q9L5-F1
#
_cell.length_a   1.000
_cell.length_b   1.000
_cell.length_c   1.000
_cell.angle_alpha   90.00
_cell.angle_beta   90.00
_cell.angle_gamma   90.00
#
_symmetry.space_group_name_H-M   'P 1'
#
loop_
_entity.id
_entity.type
_entity.pdbx_description
1 polymer ?
#
loop_
_entity_poly.entity_id
_entity_poly.type
_entity_poly.pdbx_seq_one_letter_code
_entity_poly.pdbx_strand_id
1 'polypeptide(L)'
;AGARGWLWIKLKRSYKSEMMDTVDLVVVGAFHGRGRRSGTYGALLMAAYNKEKDVFQSVCKVGSGFTDEDLQKLPEMLEPYRIPHRHPRVESGMEADIWFEPKVVLEIIGDEITISPIHRAAWGAVREGFGLAIRFPRFTGRYRLDKAPEDATTTDEILEMYRRQLKKIAEAPAGGGEAA
;
A
#
# COMPACT_ATOMS: atom_id res chain seq x y z
N ALA A 1 6.34 -35.04 8.70
CA ALA A 1 6.69 -33.65 8.36
C ALA A 1 6.13 -33.34 6.97
N GLY A 2 5.19 -32.41 6.85
CA GLY A 2 4.53 -32.09 5.57
C GLY A 2 5.44 -31.30 4.65
N ALA A 3 6.01 -31.96 3.64
CA ALA A 3 6.87 -31.31 2.66
C ALA A 3 6.06 -30.37 1.77
N ARG A 4 6.55 -29.13 1.58
CA ARG A 4 6.07 -28.25 0.50
C ARG A 4 6.55 -28.84 -0.83
N GLY A 5 5.65 -29.38 -1.63
CA GLY A 5 5.93 -29.89 -2.97
C GLY A 5 4.93 -29.35 -4.00
N TRP A 6 5.25 -29.53 -5.29
CA TRP A 6 4.41 -29.13 -6.43
C TRP A 6 3.12 -29.95 -6.58
N LEU A 7 2.90 -30.94 -5.71
CA LEU A 7 1.71 -31.79 -5.69
C LEU A 7 0.43 -30.99 -5.43
N TRP A 8 0.50 -29.87 -4.72
CA TRP A 8 -0.64 -29.01 -4.40
C TRP A 8 -0.43 -27.61 -4.97
N ILE A 9 -1.07 -27.34 -6.11
CA ILE A 9 -1.07 -26.01 -6.73
C ILE A 9 -2.18 -25.20 -6.09
N LYS A 10 -1.79 -24.17 -5.32
CA LYS A 10 -2.76 -23.21 -4.75
C LYS A 10 -3.14 -22.22 -5.84
N LEU A 11 -4.28 -22.42 -6.50
CA LEU A 11 -4.88 -21.40 -7.35
C LEU A 11 -5.69 -20.43 -6.47
N LYS A 12 -5.15 -19.25 -6.21
CA LYS A 12 -5.84 -18.20 -5.45
C LYS A 12 -6.57 -17.27 -6.40
N ARG A 13 -7.77 -16.83 -6.03
CA ARG A 13 -8.46 -15.74 -6.73
C ARG A 13 -7.59 -14.49 -6.81
N SER A 14 -6.77 -14.20 -5.80
CA SER A 14 -5.84 -13.06 -5.81
C SER A 14 -4.75 -13.07 -6.89
N TYR A 15 -4.57 -14.16 -7.65
CA TYR A 15 -3.75 -14.12 -8.87
C TYR A 15 -4.47 -13.47 -10.05
N LYS A 16 -5.81 -13.45 -10.03
CA LYS A 16 -6.63 -12.49 -10.78
C LYS A 16 -6.85 -11.30 -9.83
N SER A 17 -6.00 -10.28 -9.90
CA SER A 17 -6.10 -9.11 -9.03
C SER A 17 -7.52 -8.53 -9.09
N GLU A 18 -8.32 -8.65 -8.03
CA GLU A 18 -9.69 -8.10 -7.98
C GLU A 18 -9.64 -6.57 -7.93
N MET A 19 -8.59 -6.03 -7.31
CA MET A 19 -8.02 -4.74 -7.64
C MET A 19 -7.21 -4.87 -8.95
N MET A 20 -7.86 -4.69 -10.11
CA MET A 20 -7.11 -4.55 -11.38
C MET A 20 -6.32 -3.24 -11.44
N ASP A 21 -6.67 -2.29 -10.58
CA ASP A 21 -6.18 -0.93 -10.63
C ASP A 21 -5.01 -0.75 -9.66
N THR A 22 -3.88 -0.32 -10.22
CA THR A 22 -2.71 0.14 -9.45
C THR A 22 -3.01 1.51 -8.85
N VAL A 23 -2.34 1.82 -7.75
CA VAL A 23 -2.43 3.13 -7.09
C VAL A 23 -1.05 3.74 -6.96
N ASP A 24 -0.96 5.04 -7.20
CA ASP A 24 0.27 5.80 -7.06
C ASP A 24 0.31 6.38 -5.65
N LEU A 25 1.26 5.96 -4.84
CA LEU A 25 1.34 6.34 -3.44
C LEU A 25 2.67 6.99 -3.12
N VAL A 26 2.64 7.93 -2.17
CA VAL A 26 3.81 8.69 -1.74
C VAL A 26 4.50 7.97 -0.60
N VAL A 27 5.83 7.88 -0.66
CA VAL A 27 6.66 7.37 0.44
C VAL A 27 6.74 8.44 1.52
N VAL A 28 6.28 8.11 2.73
CA VAL A 28 6.31 9.05 3.88
C VAL A 28 7.15 8.55 5.04
N GLY A 29 7.53 7.27 5.04
CA GLY A 29 8.41 6.70 6.05
C GLY A 29 8.94 5.31 5.66
N ALA A 30 9.87 4.79 6.45
CA ALA A 30 10.41 3.44 6.30
C ALA A 30 10.58 2.75 7.66
N PHE A 31 10.68 1.42 7.57
CA PHE A 31 11.00 0.53 8.67
C PHE A 31 12.30 -0.20 8.39
N HIS A 32 13.14 -0.35 9.41
CA HIS A 32 14.41 -1.06 9.24
C HIS A 32 14.19 -2.53 8.86
N GLY A 33 14.95 -2.98 7.87
CA GLY A 33 14.98 -4.38 7.49
C GLY A 33 15.61 -5.23 8.58
N ARG A 34 15.11 -6.47 8.71
CA ARG A 34 15.65 -7.48 9.64
C ARG A 34 16.20 -8.68 8.85
N GLY A 35 17.19 -9.36 9.40
CA GLY A 35 17.75 -10.58 8.80
C GLY A 35 18.44 -10.33 7.46
N ARG A 36 17.99 -10.99 6.39
CA ARG A 36 18.57 -10.85 5.03
C ARG A 36 18.49 -9.43 4.45
N ARG A 37 17.62 -8.57 5.01
CA ARG A 37 17.50 -7.15 4.64
C ARG A 37 18.09 -6.21 5.69
N SER A 38 18.94 -6.74 6.57
CA SER A 38 19.65 -5.91 7.56
C SER A 38 20.54 -4.91 6.83
N GLY A 39 20.40 -3.62 7.14
CA GLY A 39 21.11 -2.53 6.48
C GLY A 39 20.32 -1.79 5.39
N THR A 40 19.14 -2.28 5.01
CA THR A 40 18.23 -1.58 4.08
C THR A 40 16.84 -1.39 4.70
N TYR A 41 15.87 -0.91 3.91
CA TYR A 41 14.49 -0.78 4.35
C TYR A 41 13.75 -2.12 4.21
N GLY A 42 13.17 -2.58 5.31
CA GLY A 42 12.35 -3.79 5.35
C GLY A 42 10.97 -3.56 4.74
N ALA A 43 10.43 -2.36 4.95
CA ALA A 43 9.17 -1.93 4.40
C ALA A 43 9.09 -0.39 4.35
N LEU A 44 8.31 0.12 3.41
CA LEU A 44 7.98 1.54 3.28
C LEU A 44 6.55 1.80 3.77
N LEU A 45 6.35 2.94 4.41
CA LEU A 45 5.05 3.48 4.76
C LEU A 45 4.58 4.36 3.60
N MET A 46 3.45 3.98 3.00
CA MET A 46 2.88 4.63 1.83
C MET A 46 1.62 5.40 2.20
N ALA A 47 1.43 6.56 1.57
CA ALA A 47 0.30 7.44 1.81
C ALA A 47 -0.38 7.88 0.51
N ALA A 48 -1.70 8.08 0.59
CA ALA A 48 -2.53 8.69 -0.44
C ALA A 48 -2.72 10.18 -0.14
N TYR A 49 -2.95 10.99 -1.17
CA TYR A 49 -3.10 12.43 -1.00
C TYR A 49 -4.55 12.84 -0.71
N ASN A 50 -4.77 13.70 0.27
CA ASN A 50 -6.06 14.30 0.57
C ASN A 50 -6.06 15.75 0.09
N LYS A 51 -6.79 16.03 -1.00
CA LYS A 51 -6.86 17.34 -1.64
C LYS A 51 -7.55 18.40 -0.78
N GLU A 52 -8.52 18.01 0.04
CA GLU A 52 -9.29 18.95 0.85
C GLU A 52 -8.48 19.50 2.03
N LYS A 53 -7.68 18.64 2.65
CA LYS A 53 -6.86 18.97 3.83
C LYS A 53 -5.41 19.30 3.50
N ASP A 54 -4.99 19.08 2.25
CA ASP A 54 -3.60 19.17 1.80
C ASP A 54 -2.62 18.30 2.62
N VAL A 55 -3.03 17.06 2.90
CA VAL A 55 -2.24 16.09 3.69
C VAL A 55 -2.13 14.73 3.02
N PHE A 56 -1.05 14.01 3.32
CA PHE A 56 -0.78 12.64 2.93
C PHE A 56 -1.23 11.69 4.06
N GLN A 57 -2.26 10.89 3.78
CA GLN A 57 -2.82 9.96 4.75
C GLN A 57 -2.30 8.54 4.50
N SER A 58 -1.74 7.91 5.52
CA SER A 58 -1.17 6.57 5.38
C SER A 58 -2.23 5.53 5.01
N VAL A 59 -1.89 4.65 4.07
CA VAL A 59 -2.81 3.65 3.51
C VAL A 59 -2.23 2.23 3.56
N CYS A 60 -0.91 2.05 3.47
CA CYS A 60 -0.34 0.72 3.56
C CYS A 60 1.13 0.71 3.96
N LYS A 61 1.60 -0.47 4.36
CA LYS A 61 3.01 -0.79 4.59
C LYS A 61 3.44 -1.81 3.55
N VAL A 62 4.34 -1.42 2.65
CA VAL A 62 4.80 -2.28 1.54
C VAL A 62 6.21 -2.78 1.81
N GLY A 63 6.40 -4.10 1.77
CA GLY A 63 7.72 -4.74 1.92
C GLY A 63 7.99 -5.80 0.86
N SER A 64 7.10 -5.99 -0.10
CA SER A 64 7.20 -6.99 -1.17
C SER A 64 7.13 -6.31 -2.53
N GLY A 65 7.66 -6.98 -3.57
CA GLY A 65 7.71 -6.44 -4.94
C GLY A 65 9.01 -5.69 -5.26
N PHE A 66 9.86 -5.44 -4.27
CA PHE A 66 11.19 -4.87 -4.49
C PHE A 66 12.19 -5.94 -4.96
N THR A 67 12.91 -5.65 -6.03
CA THR A 67 14.07 -6.43 -6.46
C THR A 67 15.26 -6.15 -5.55
N ASP A 68 16.30 -6.98 -5.61
CA ASP A 68 17.52 -6.73 -4.82
C ASP A 68 18.21 -5.43 -5.25
N GLU A 69 18.12 -5.05 -6.53
CA GLU A 69 18.59 -3.76 -7.01
C GLU A 69 17.79 -2.58 -6.42
N ASP A 70 16.47 -2.71 -6.34
CA ASP A 70 15.62 -1.68 -5.73
C ASP A 70 15.97 -1.47 -4.26
N LEU A 71 16.21 -2.56 -3.53
CA LEU A 71 16.56 -2.51 -2.11
C LEU A 71 17.90 -1.81 -1.86
N GLN A 72 18.81 -1.81 -2.84
CA GLN A 72 20.07 -1.07 -2.79
C GLN A 72 19.87 0.41 -3.18
N LYS A 73 19.05 0.69 -4.20
CA LYS A 73 18.79 2.06 -4.70
C LYS A 73 17.89 2.89 -3.77
N LEU A 74 16.95 2.26 -3.07
CA LEU A 74 15.96 2.93 -2.23
C LEU A 74 16.57 3.80 -1.12
N PRO A 75 17.55 3.32 -0.32
CA PRO A 75 18.25 4.16 0.65
C PRO A 75 18.88 5.40 0.02
N GLU A 76 19.61 5.25 -1.08
CA GLU A 76 20.29 6.37 -1.75
C GLU A 76 19.30 7.41 -2.29
N MET A 77 18.18 6.95 -2.85
CA MET A 77 17.15 7.83 -3.39
C MET A 77 16.36 8.59 -2.30
N LEU A 78 16.17 7.97 -1.14
CA LEU A 78 15.35 8.54 -0.05
C LEU A 78 16.16 9.33 0.98
N GLU A 79 17.47 9.11 1.08
CA GLU A 79 18.34 9.82 2.04
C GLU A 79 18.26 11.35 1.94
N PRO A 80 18.19 11.98 0.74
CA PRO A 80 18.07 13.44 0.64
C PRO A 80 16.78 14.00 1.25
N TYR A 81 15.74 13.17 1.36
CA TYR A 81 14.42 13.54 1.87
C TYR A 81 14.22 13.11 3.32
N ARG A 82 15.24 12.54 3.97
CA ARG A 82 15.13 12.05 5.33
C ARG A 82 14.94 13.19 6.32
N ILE A 83 13.95 13.05 7.20
CA ILE A 83 13.63 14.01 8.25
C ILE A 83 13.59 13.31 9.62
N PRO A 84 13.95 14.00 10.72
CA PRO A 84 14.03 13.38 12.04
C PRO A 84 12.65 13.20 12.72
N HIS A 85 11.60 13.80 12.17
CA HIS A 85 10.24 13.78 12.72
C HIS A 85 9.22 13.61 11.60
N ARG A 86 8.00 13.22 11.95
CA ARG A 86 6.89 13.11 11.00
C ARG A 86 6.61 14.46 10.34
N HIS A 87 6.57 14.50 9.01
CA HIS A 87 6.27 15.72 8.26
C HIS A 87 4.87 16.28 8.64
N PRO A 88 4.67 17.60 8.75
CA PRO A 88 3.38 18.19 9.15
C PRO A 88 2.21 17.82 8.24
N ARG A 89 2.48 17.67 6.93
CA ARG A 89 1.50 17.20 5.94
C ARG A 89 1.27 15.67 5.98
N VAL A 90 1.79 14.91 6.94
CA VAL A 90 1.61 13.45 6.99
C VAL A 90 0.75 13.04 8.18
N GLU A 91 -0.37 12.39 7.88
CA GLU A 91 -1.27 11.79 8.86
C GLU A 91 -1.12 10.26 8.84
N SER A 92 -0.58 9.71 9.93
CA SER A 92 -0.44 8.26 10.10
C SER A 92 -0.75 7.87 11.54
N GLY A 93 -1.50 6.78 11.72
CA GLY A 93 -1.64 6.12 13.02
C GLY A 93 -0.51 5.15 13.34
N MET A 94 0.47 5.02 12.45
CA MET A 94 1.66 4.18 12.63
C MET A 94 2.90 5.06 12.74
N GLU A 95 3.74 4.78 13.74
CA GLU A 95 5.06 5.38 13.92
C GLU A 95 6.07 4.65 13.02
N ALA A 96 6.73 5.37 12.11
CA ALA A 96 7.82 4.82 11.29
C ALA A 96 9.16 4.97 12.01
N ASP A 97 10.11 4.07 11.71
CA ASP A 97 11.48 4.18 12.26
C ASP A 97 12.22 5.38 11.64
N ILE A 98 11.93 5.66 10.37
CA ILE A 98 12.49 6.76 9.59
C ILE A 98 11.35 7.50 8.91
N TRP A 99 11.39 8.83 8.95
CA TRP A 99 10.44 9.70 8.27
C TRP A 99 11.09 10.36 7.05
N PHE A 100 10.28 10.60 6.02
CA PHE A 100 10.71 11.29 4.81
C PHE A 100 9.80 12.46 4.47
N GLU A 101 10.36 13.47 3.81
CA GLU A 101 9.59 14.47 3.11
C GLU A 101 8.80 13.79 1.96
N PRO A 102 7.48 14.03 1.84
CA PRO A 102 6.67 13.44 0.78
C PRO A 102 7.13 13.95 -0.60
N LYS A 103 7.98 13.18 -1.28
CA LYS A 103 8.56 13.52 -2.59
C LYS A 103 8.53 12.37 -3.59
N VAL A 104 8.80 11.16 -3.12
CA VAL A 104 8.90 9.99 -4.00
C VAL A 104 7.55 9.29 -4.12
N VAL A 105 7.10 9.10 -5.36
CA VAL A 105 5.86 8.39 -5.70
C VAL A 105 6.17 7.03 -6.30
N LEU A 106 5.54 5.98 -5.78
CA LEU A 106 5.69 4.60 -6.25
C LEU A 106 4.34 4.04 -6.68
N GLU A 107 4.33 3.26 -7.75
CA GLU A 107 3.14 2.51 -8.14
C GLU A 107 3.04 1.23 -7.30
N ILE A 108 1.93 1.09 -6.59
CA ILE A 108 1.63 -0.02 -5.69
C ILE A 108 0.39 -0.75 -6.21
N ILE A 109 0.43 -2.07 -6.15
CA ILE A 109 -0.73 -2.93 -6.40
C ILE A 109 -1.12 -3.65 -5.11
N GLY A 110 -2.42 -3.86 -4.92
CA GLY A 110 -2.96 -4.65 -3.80
C GLY A 110 -3.99 -5.64 -4.28
N ASP A 111 -4.42 -6.52 -3.38
CA ASP A 111 -5.46 -7.50 -3.70
C ASP A 111 -6.86 -6.91 -3.48
N GLU A 112 -7.03 -6.12 -2.41
CA GLU A 112 -8.29 -5.50 -1.99
C GLU A 112 -8.05 -4.31 -1.05
N ILE A 113 -9.06 -3.44 -0.89
CA ILE A 113 -9.09 -2.41 0.15
C ILE A 113 -9.92 -2.90 1.33
N THR A 114 -9.40 -2.70 2.53
CA THR A 114 -10.02 -3.13 3.79
C THR A 114 -10.12 -1.97 4.77
N ILE A 115 -11.04 -2.09 5.73
CA ILE A 115 -11.16 -1.15 6.85
C ILE A 115 -10.01 -1.40 7.83
N SER A 116 -9.29 -0.35 8.21
CA SER A 116 -8.12 -0.41 9.09
C SER A 116 -8.29 0.48 10.32
N PRO A 117 -7.92 -0.01 11.51
CA PRO A 117 -7.91 0.80 12.73
C PRO A 117 -6.68 1.73 12.83
N ILE A 118 -5.65 1.52 12.00
CA ILE A 118 -4.34 2.18 12.13
C ILE A 118 -4.12 3.20 11.01
N HIS A 119 -4.48 2.84 9.78
CA HIS A 119 -4.29 3.71 8.61
C HIS A 119 -5.33 4.83 8.59
N ARG A 120 -4.91 6.01 8.10
CA ARG A 120 -5.70 7.26 8.18
C ARG A 120 -6.36 7.65 6.87
N ALA A 121 -6.08 6.95 5.77
CA ALA A 121 -6.75 7.21 4.50
C ALA A 121 -8.28 7.10 4.65
N ALA A 122 -9.01 8.11 4.20
CA ALA A 122 -10.47 8.18 4.28
C ALA A 122 -11.03 7.93 5.71
N TRP A 123 -10.33 8.43 6.73
CA TRP A 123 -10.69 8.24 8.14
C TRP A 123 -12.13 8.67 8.44
N GLY A 124 -12.93 7.76 9.02
CA GLY A 124 -14.32 8.01 9.39
C GLY A 124 -15.33 7.96 8.24
N ALA A 125 -14.89 7.85 6.97
CA ALA A 125 -15.78 7.93 5.82
C ALA A 125 -16.65 6.67 5.60
N VAL A 126 -16.17 5.51 6.05
CA VAL A 126 -16.89 4.23 5.97
C VAL A 126 -17.37 3.79 7.33
N ARG A 127 -16.49 3.87 8.34
CA ARG A 127 -16.78 3.51 9.73
C ARG A 127 -16.09 4.52 10.64
N GLU A 128 -16.85 5.06 11.59
CA GLU A 128 -16.33 6.02 12.55
C GLU A 128 -15.15 5.43 13.34
N GLY A 129 -14.04 6.17 13.41
CA GLY A 129 -12.82 5.74 14.10
C GLY A 129 -11.94 4.74 13.32
N PHE A 130 -12.20 4.52 12.03
CA PHE A 130 -11.38 3.67 11.17
C PHE A 130 -11.06 4.36 9.84
N GLY A 131 -9.93 4.03 9.24
CA GLY A 131 -9.58 4.41 7.88
C GLY A 131 -9.59 3.22 6.94
N LEU A 132 -8.99 3.39 5.76
CA LEU A 132 -8.85 2.38 4.74
C LEU A 132 -7.38 1.96 4.59
N ALA A 133 -7.19 0.70 4.23
CA ALA A 133 -5.87 0.16 3.95
C ALA A 133 -5.87 -0.83 2.79
N ILE A 134 -4.77 -0.83 2.04
CA ILE A 134 -4.55 -1.78 0.94
C ILE A 134 -4.01 -3.08 1.52
N ARG A 135 -4.66 -4.19 1.18
CA ARG A 135 -4.27 -5.52 1.61
C ARG A 135 -3.31 -6.15 0.60
N PHE A 136 -2.29 -6.84 1.14
CA PHE A 136 -1.21 -7.45 0.35
C PHE A 136 -0.56 -6.48 -0.65
N PRO A 137 -0.18 -5.26 -0.20
CA PRO A 137 0.45 -4.29 -1.08
C PRO A 137 1.78 -4.83 -1.60
N ARG A 138 2.03 -4.62 -2.89
CA ARG A 138 3.24 -5.02 -3.61
C ARG A 138 3.69 -3.85 -4.46
N PHE A 139 4.98 -3.55 -4.44
CA PHE A 139 5.56 -2.63 -5.40
C PHE A 139 5.57 -3.27 -6.80
N THR A 140 5.19 -2.51 -7.83
CA THR A 140 5.12 -3.04 -9.20
C THR A 140 6.46 -3.02 -9.93
N GLY A 141 7.47 -2.33 -9.38
CA GLY A 141 8.73 -2.05 -10.08
C GLY A 141 8.76 -0.67 -10.74
N ARG A 142 7.66 0.08 -10.70
CA ARG A 142 7.53 1.37 -11.38
C ARG A 142 7.64 2.56 -10.42
N TYR A 143 8.73 3.30 -10.54
CA TYR A 143 8.94 4.59 -9.90
C TYR A 143 8.24 5.68 -10.72
N ARG A 144 7.36 6.47 -10.11
CA ARG A 144 6.61 7.53 -10.81
C ARG A 144 7.34 8.86 -10.70
N LEU A 145 8.48 8.96 -11.38
CA LEU A 145 9.27 10.18 -11.48
C LEU A 145 8.56 11.27 -12.31
N ASP A 146 7.53 10.87 -13.07
CA ASP A 146 6.65 11.73 -13.86
C ASP A 146 5.57 12.43 -13.03
N LYS A 147 5.38 12.07 -11.76
CA LYS A 147 4.31 12.58 -10.90
C LYS A 147 4.84 13.37 -9.72
N ALA A 148 4.20 14.51 -9.44
CA ALA A 148 4.37 15.18 -8.16
C ALA A 148 3.66 14.40 -7.03
N PRO A 149 4.06 14.56 -5.77
CA PRO A 149 3.37 13.98 -4.61
C PRO A 149 1.87 14.32 -4.59
N GLU A 150 1.52 15.55 -4.97
CA GLU A 150 0.14 16.03 -5.04
C GLU A 150 -0.69 15.38 -6.18
N ASP A 151 -0.04 14.78 -7.18
CA ASP A 151 -0.66 14.02 -8.28
C ASP A 151 -0.79 12.52 -7.96
N ALA A 152 -0.43 12.12 -6.75
CA ALA A 152 -0.64 10.77 -6.25
C ALA A 152 -2.13 10.43 -6.15
N THR A 153 -2.43 9.14 -6.06
CA THR A 153 -3.80 8.66 -5.84
C THR A 153 -4.37 9.29 -4.58
N THR A 154 -5.58 9.80 -4.72
CA THR A 154 -6.26 10.54 -3.68
C THR A 154 -7.02 9.64 -2.72
N THR A 155 -7.28 10.13 -1.51
CA THR A 155 -8.07 9.40 -0.51
C THR A 155 -9.51 9.17 -0.97
N ASP A 156 -10.05 10.06 -1.81
CA ASP A 156 -11.38 9.91 -2.40
C ASP A 156 -11.42 8.82 -3.46
N GLU A 157 -10.37 8.72 -4.28
CA GLU A 157 -10.21 7.61 -5.24
C GLU A 157 -10.08 6.27 -4.50
N ILE A 158 -9.30 6.19 -3.41
CA ILE A 158 -9.22 4.99 -2.57
C ILE A 158 -10.60 4.63 -1.99
N LEU A 159 -11.37 5.62 -1.52
CA LEU A 159 -12.72 5.40 -1.02
C LEU A 159 -13.68 4.90 -2.12
N GLU A 160 -13.57 5.45 -3.34
CA GLU A 160 -14.36 5.02 -4.47
C GLU A 160 -14.02 3.58 -4.88
N MET A 161 -12.74 3.24 -4.95
CA MET A 161 -12.27 1.87 -5.23
C MET A 161 -12.84 0.88 -4.21
N TYR A 162 -12.84 1.24 -2.92
CA TYR A 162 -13.44 0.42 -1.87
C TYR A 162 -14.95 0.22 -2.07
N ARG A 163 -15.70 1.29 -2.40
CA ARG A 163 -17.14 1.20 -2.68
C ARG A 163 -17.44 0.35 -3.92
N ARG A 164 -16.62 0.46 -4.98
CA ARG A 164 -16.72 -0.37 -6.19
C ARG A 164 -16.47 -1.84 -5.89
N GLN A 165 -15.49 -2.15 -5.04
CA GLN A 165 -15.22 -3.51 -4.57
C GLN A 165 -16.45 -4.12 -3.87
N LEU A 166 -17.10 -3.38 -2.97
CA LEU A 166 -18.32 -3.86 -2.29
C LEU A 166 -19.47 -4.16 -3.26
N LYS A 167 -19.66 -3.31 -4.28
CA LYS A 167 -20.68 -3.54 -5.32
C LYS A 167 -20.43 -4.82 -6.11
N LYS A 168 -19.19 -5.06 -6.55
CA LYS A 168 -18.82 -6.29 -7.25
C LYS A 168 -19.05 -7.54 -6.40
N ILE A 169 -18.76 -7.47 -5.10
CA ILE A 169 -19.02 -8.59 -4.17
C ILE A 169 -20.53 -8.84 -4.03
N ALA A 170 -21.35 -7.80 -3.99
CA ALA A 170 -22.80 -7.92 -3.92
C ALA A 170 -23.44 -8.45 -5.23
N GLU A 171 -22.84 -8.15 -6.38
CA GLU A 171 -23.32 -8.57 -7.71
C GLU A 171 -22.80 -9.97 -8.12
N ALA A 172 -21.79 -10.50 -7.45
CA ALA A 172 -21.32 -11.87 -7.69
C ALA A 172 -22.37 -12.87 -7.16
N PRO A 173 -23.06 -13.65 -8.03
CA PRO A 173 -24.03 -14.62 -7.56
C PRO A 173 -23.30 -15.72 -6.77
N ALA A 174 -23.99 -16.24 -5.75
CA ALA A 174 -23.65 -17.49 -5.09
C ALA A 174 -23.80 -18.67 -6.08
N GLY A 175 -22.93 -18.77 -7.09
CA GLY A 175 -22.72 -20.00 -7.86
C GLY A 175 -21.73 -20.87 -7.09
N GLY A 176 -22.12 -21.97 -6.47
CA GLY A 176 -22.95 -23.02 -7.04
C GLY A 176 -22.02 -24.21 -7.17
N GLY A 177 -21.77 -24.89 -6.05
CA GLY A 177 -21.10 -26.17 -6.07
C GLY A 177 -22.04 -27.17 -6.72
N GLU A 178 -21.70 -27.61 -7.93
CA GLU A 178 -22.25 -28.82 -8.50
C GLU A 178 -21.08 -29.75 -8.75
N ALA A 179 -20.98 -30.75 -7.87
CA ALA A 179 -20.11 -31.89 -8.04
C ALA A 179 -20.70 -32.76 -9.16
N ALA A 180 -19.85 -33.11 -10.13
CA ALA A 180 -20.05 -34.23 -11.04
C ALA A 180 -18.77 -35.07 -11.02
#